data_AF-B4M938-F1
#
_entry.id   AF-B4M938-F1
#
_cell.length_a   1.000
_cell.length_b   1.000
_cell.length_c   1.000
_cell.angle_alpha   90.00
_cell.angle_beta   90.00
_cell.angle_gamma   90.00
#
_symmetry.space_group_name_H-M   'P 1'
#
loop_
_entity.id
_entity.type
_entity.pdbx_description
1 polymer ?
#
loop_
_entity_poly.entity_id
_entity_poly.type
_entity_poly.pdbx_seq_one_letter_code
_entity_poly.pdbx_strand_id
1 'polypeptide(L)'
;MDLFAGSNSAEQVGSQSENDACGGVGTLTEEDLIHCATVWNRMSFEEKEKYRNINNCKKSNIETADPVSSMALCEEDDADDTILDPFCPEKPSCSRSLKPRCTTRRTKRNICQPRKRKRPFGVKRKKWVKPGPVTNNPYLNFIRTVRRRYCGLMPKQLVILAAYEWRCLSDSKKLRYRRLASLVRASQRQQQRCACNLT
;
A
#
# COMPACT_ATOMS: atom_id res chain seq x y z
N MET A 1 10.50 57.23 23.41
CA MET A 1 9.26 56.44 23.59
C MET A 1 8.92 55.95 22.20
N ASP A 2 9.64 54.89 21.84
CA ASP A 2 9.98 54.58 20.46
C ASP A 2 8.99 53.61 19.82
N LEU A 3 8.77 53.88 18.54
CA LEU A 3 7.93 53.18 17.60
C LEU A 3 8.50 51.78 17.31
N PHE A 4 7.71 50.74 17.53
CA PHE A 4 7.91 49.45 16.86
C PHE A 4 6.56 48.89 16.40
N ALA A 5 6.16 49.28 15.18
CA ALA A 5 5.13 48.60 14.42
C ALA A 5 5.78 47.38 13.73
N GLY A 6 5.68 46.22 14.38
CA GLY A 6 6.13 44.94 13.81
C GLY A 6 5.07 44.39 12.85
N SER A 7 5.26 44.63 11.56
CA SER A 7 4.47 44.02 10.48
C SER A 7 4.88 42.56 10.28
N ASN A 8 4.06 41.62 10.72
CA ASN A 8 4.19 40.20 10.39
C ASN A 8 3.60 39.95 9.00
N SER A 9 4.44 40.02 7.97
CA SER A 9 4.11 39.49 6.64
C SER A 9 4.15 37.97 6.71
N ALA A 10 2.98 37.33 6.78
CA ALA A 10 2.82 35.91 6.53
C ALA A 10 3.07 35.65 5.04
N GLU A 11 4.27 35.20 4.70
CA GLU A 11 4.58 34.68 3.37
C GLU A 11 3.69 33.47 3.09
N GLN A 12 2.79 33.64 2.12
CA GLN A 12 2.05 32.55 1.52
C GLN A 12 3.03 31.67 0.75
N VAL A 13 3.40 30.53 1.34
CA VAL A 13 4.05 29.43 0.61
C VAL A 13 2.97 28.81 -0.29
N GLY A 14 2.81 29.38 -1.48
CA GLY A 14 2.04 28.80 -2.56
C GLY A 14 2.66 27.46 -2.94
N SER A 15 1.99 26.37 -2.55
CA SER A 15 2.30 25.03 -3.05
C SER A 15 1.85 24.96 -4.52
N GLN A 16 2.69 25.47 -5.43
CA GLN A 16 2.57 25.20 -6.85
C GLN A 16 2.84 23.70 -7.03
N SER A 17 1.77 22.94 -7.28
CA SER A 17 1.87 21.53 -7.64
C SER A 17 2.37 21.42 -9.07
N GLU A 18 3.68 21.31 -9.23
CA GLU A 18 4.36 20.93 -10.46
C GLU A 18 3.90 19.51 -10.86
N ASN A 19 2.92 19.41 -11.75
CA ASN A 19 2.49 18.14 -12.36
C ASN A 19 2.58 18.21 -13.90
N ASP A 20 3.49 19.03 -14.44
CA ASP A 20 3.65 19.22 -15.88
C ASP A 20 4.90 18.50 -16.39
N ALA A 21 4.89 17.17 -16.36
CA ALA A 21 5.90 16.38 -17.10
C ALA A 21 5.46 14.92 -17.33
N CYS A 22 4.30 14.70 -17.94
CA CYS A 22 4.02 13.46 -18.65
C CYS A 22 3.29 13.82 -19.94
N GLY A 23 3.99 13.69 -21.07
CA GLY A 23 3.49 14.04 -22.40
C GLY A 23 2.10 13.47 -22.68
N GLY A 24 1.32 14.24 -23.45
CA GLY A 24 -0.12 14.08 -23.69
C GLY A 24 -0.56 12.73 -24.22
N VAL A 25 -0.63 11.74 -23.34
CA VAL A 25 -1.50 10.58 -23.51
C VAL A 25 -2.81 10.95 -22.83
N GLY A 26 -3.84 11.26 -23.63
CA GLY A 26 -5.15 11.67 -23.13
C GLY A 26 -5.56 10.78 -21.95
N THR A 27 -5.83 11.41 -20.81
CA THR A 27 -6.22 10.69 -19.60
C THR A 27 -7.57 10.03 -19.86
N LEU A 28 -7.55 8.73 -20.15
CA LEU A 28 -8.76 7.90 -20.18
C LEU A 28 -9.54 8.16 -18.91
N THR A 29 -10.78 8.59 -19.05
CA THR A 29 -11.66 8.86 -17.91
C THR A 29 -11.99 7.55 -17.20
N GLU A 30 -12.43 7.63 -15.94
CA GLU A 30 -12.87 6.45 -15.20
C GLU A 30 -14.00 5.71 -15.94
N GLU A 31 -14.86 6.47 -16.63
CA GLU A 31 -15.95 5.94 -17.46
C GLU A 31 -15.42 5.12 -18.64
N ASP A 32 -14.34 5.58 -19.29
CA ASP A 32 -13.69 4.84 -20.38
C ASP A 32 -13.09 3.52 -19.89
N LEU A 33 -12.47 3.50 -18.70
CA LEU A 33 -11.92 2.28 -18.12
C LEU A 33 -13.02 1.26 -17.82
N ILE A 34 -14.14 1.72 -17.26
CA ILE A 34 -15.30 0.86 -16.99
C ILE A 34 -15.89 0.34 -18.30
N HIS A 35 -16.02 1.20 -19.31
CA HIS A 35 -16.52 0.82 -20.63
C HIS A 35 -15.64 -0.25 -21.29
N CYS A 36 -14.32 -0.03 -21.35
CA CYS A 36 -13.36 -1.00 -21.88
C CYS A 36 -13.42 -2.34 -21.14
N ALA A 37 -13.55 -2.33 -19.81
CA ALA A 37 -13.69 -3.57 -19.03
C ALA A 37 -14.99 -4.31 -19.37
N THR A 38 -16.07 -3.58 -19.63
CA THR A 38 -17.38 -4.15 -19.98
C THR A 38 -17.35 -4.79 -21.37
N VAL A 39 -16.79 -4.09 -22.36
CA VAL A 39 -16.57 -4.60 -23.73
C VAL A 39 -15.66 -5.83 -23.70
N TRP A 40 -14.56 -5.77 -22.97
CA TRP A 40 -13.64 -6.91 -22.81
C TRP A 40 -14.34 -8.15 -22.26
N ASN A 41 -15.27 -7.99 -21.30
CA ASN A 41 -15.97 -9.14 -20.75
C ASN A 41 -16.93 -9.79 -21.77
N ARG A 42 -17.53 -8.99 -22.65
CA ARG A 42 -18.45 -9.47 -23.70
C ARG A 42 -17.74 -10.13 -24.88
N MET A 43 -16.46 -9.84 -25.11
CA MET A 43 -15.68 -10.46 -26.19
C MET A 43 -15.58 -11.98 -26.04
N SER A 44 -15.59 -12.67 -27.17
CA SER A 44 -15.36 -14.11 -27.23
C SER A 44 -13.93 -14.46 -26.81
N PHE A 45 -13.67 -15.74 -26.54
CA PHE A 45 -12.33 -16.20 -26.20
C PHE A 45 -11.34 -15.96 -27.35
N GLU A 46 -11.76 -16.24 -28.59
CA GLU A 46 -10.96 -16.05 -29.80
C GLU A 46 -10.60 -14.57 -30.04
N GLU A 47 -11.53 -13.65 -29.79
CA GLU A 47 -11.27 -12.22 -29.88
C GLU A 47 -10.25 -11.76 -28.85
N LYS A 48 -10.35 -12.24 -27.61
CA LYS A 48 -9.40 -11.95 -26.53
C LYS A 48 -7.99 -12.45 -26.85
N GLU A 49 -7.86 -13.56 -27.57
CA GLU A 49 -6.58 -14.14 -27.95
C GLU A 49 -5.83 -13.29 -28.98
N LYS A 50 -6.55 -12.65 -29.91
CA LYS A 50 -5.96 -11.71 -30.88
C LYS A 50 -5.24 -10.56 -30.18
N TYR A 51 -5.83 -9.98 -29.13
CA TYR A 51 -5.20 -8.89 -28.36
C TYR A 51 -3.99 -9.33 -27.53
N ARG A 52 -3.94 -10.59 -27.08
CA ARG A 52 -2.77 -11.12 -26.36
C ARG A 52 -1.56 -11.26 -27.27
N ASN A 53 -1.78 -11.55 -28.55
CA ASN A 53 -0.71 -11.85 -29.50
C ASN A 53 -0.14 -10.61 -30.22
N ILE A 54 -0.68 -9.41 -29.97
CA ILE A 54 -0.21 -8.14 -30.58
C ILE A 54 1.27 -7.87 -30.23
N ASN A 55 1.76 -8.35 -29.08
CA ASN A 55 3.15 -8.19 -28.67
C ASN A 55 4.14 -9.14 -29.37
N ASN A 56 3.66 -10.20 -30.03
CA ASN A 56 4.52 -11.11 -30.80
C ASN A 56 4.73 -10.66 -32.25
N CYS A 57 3.93 -9.71 -32.76
CA CYS A 57 4.00 -9.27 -34.15
C CYS A 57 5.15 -8.27 -34.44
N LYS A 58 5.89 -7.80 -33.43
CA LYS A 58 6.96 -6.79 -33.60
C LYS A 58 8.38 -7.36 -33.68
N LYS A 59 8.56 -8.69 -33.74
CA LYS A 59 9.90 -9.31 -33.81
C LYS A 59 10.37 -9.72 -35.21
N SER A 60 9.55 -9.59 -36.25
CA SER A 60 10.01 -9.83 -37.62
C SER A 60 10.42 -8.53 -38.31
N ASN A 61 11.73 -8.37 -38.50
CA ASN A 61 12.40 -7.47 -39.46
C ASN A 61 12.09 -5.97 -39.39
N ILE A 62 12.63 -5.31 -38.38
CA ILE A 62 13.19 -3.97 -38.61
C ILE A 62 14.70 -4.10 -38.46
N GLU A 63 15.36 -4.29 -39.60
CA GLU A 63 16.78 -4.07 -39.78
C GLU A 63 17.02 -2.60 -39.41
N THR A 64 17.45 -2.39 -38.17
CA THR A 64 17.62 -1.06 -37.60
C THR A 64 19.02 -0.62 -37.96
N ALA A 65 19.13 0.22 -38.99
CA ALA A 65 20.32 1.03 -39.22
C ALA A 65 20.55 1.90 -37.98
N ASP A 66 21.78 1.90 -37.48
CA ASP A 66 22.24 2.60 -36.29
C ASP A 66 21.93 4.10 -36.32
N PRO A 67 21.22 4.65 -35.33
CA PRO A 67 21.43 6.02 -34.91
C PRO A 67 22.42 6.01 -33.74
N VAL A 68 23.68 6.31 -34.07
CA VAL A 68 24.65 6.86 -33.12
C VAL A 68 24.03 8.13 -32.54
N SER A 69 23.47 8.05 -31.34
CA SER A 69 23.04 9.22 -30.59
C SER A 69 23.44 9.06 -29.14
N SER A 70 24.54 9.75 -28.85
CA SER A 70 25.15 9.98 -27.55
C SER A 70 24.13 10.48 -26.53
N MET A 71 23.64 9.59 -25.68
CA MET A 71 23.12 9.97 -24.38
C MET A 71 24.30 9.97 -23.42
N ALA A 72 24.77 11.18 -23.12
CA ALA A 72 25.76 11.43 -22.09
C ALA A 72 25.28 10.82 -20.77
N LEU A 73 26.16 10.04 -20.15
CA LEU A 73 26.07 9.66 -18.75
C LEU A 73 25.89 10.94 -17.91
N CYS A 74 24.75 11.07 -17.24
CA CYS A 74 24.70 11.88 -16.04
C CYS A 74 25.35 11.05 -14.94
N GLU A 75 26.55 11.44 -14.54
CA GLU A 75 27.17 11.01 -13.29
C GLU A 75 26.24 11.46 -12.15
N GLU A 76 25.56 10.51 -11.52
CA GLU A 76 24.84 10.78 -10.28
C GLU A 76 25.87 10.77 -9.15
N ASP A 77 26.11 11.94 -8.58
CA ASP A 77 26.87 12.11 -7.34
C ASP A 77 26.19 11.32 -6.21
N ASP A 78 26.86 10.25 -5.77
CA ASP A 78 26.55 9.50 -4.57
C ASP A 78 26.72 10.40 -3.33
N ALA A 79 25.68 11.18 -3.00
CA ALA A 79 25.56 11.79 -1.69
C ALA A 79 25.21 10.70 -0.66
N ASP A 80 26.24 10.36 0.13
CA ASP A 80 26.21 9.57 1.36
C ASP A 80 25.14 10.09 2.33
N ASP A 81 23.93 9.54 2.25
CA ASP A 81 22.92 9.64 3.31
C ASP A 81 23.35 8.75 4.48
N THR A 82 24.35 9.23 5.22
CA THR A 82 24.69 8.75 6.55
C THR A 82 23.55 9.14 7.49
N ILE A 83 22.46 8.37 7.43
CA ILE A 83 21.41 8.39 8.46
C ILE A 83 22.06 7.85 9.73
N LEU A 84 22.56 8.78 10.54
CA LEU A 84 22.88 8.55 11.94
C LEU A 84 21.61 8.02 12.60
N ASP A 85 21.63 6.72 12.85
CA ASP A 85 20.63 5.97 13.61
C ASP A 85 20.50 6.66 14.98
N PRO A 86 19.37 7.34 15.29
CA PRO A 86 19.19 7.91 16.60
C PRO A 86 19.04 6.72 17.55
N PHE A 87 20.09 6.52 18.37
CA PHE A 87 20.09 5.68 19.56
C PHE A 87 18.67 5.57 20.12
N CYS A 88 18.03 4.42 19.91
CA CYS A 88 16.84 4.10 20.68
C CYS A 88 17.33 3.70 22.08
N PRO A 89 17.12 4.52 23.13
CA PRO A 89 17.43 4.10 24.48
C PRO A 89 16.67 2.81 24.78
N GLU A 90 17.40 1.84 25.30
CA GLU A 90 16.91 0.55 25.76
C GLU A 90 15.66 0.76 26.61
N LYS A 91 14.52 0.25 26.15
CA LYS A 91 13.31 0.22 26.98
C LYS A 91 13.54 -0.82 28.07
N PRO A 92 13.35 -0.47 29.35
CA PRO A 92 13.46 -1.45 30.42
C PRO A 92 12.43 -2.55 30.19
N SER A 93 12.89 -3.78 30.38
CA SER A 93 12.13 -5.02 30.31
C SER A 93 10.75 -4.85 30.97
N CYS A 94 9.67 -5.06 30.20
CA CYS A 94 8.35 -5.23 30.77
C CYS A 94 8.39 -6.48 31.67
N SER A 95 8.49 -6.25 32.99
CA SER A 95 8.33 -7.27 34.01
C SER A 95 7.00 -7.97 33.76
N ARG A 96 7.09 -9.26 33.41
CA ARG A 96 5.94 -10.16 33.35
C ARG A 96 5.32 -10.18 34.74
N SER A 97 4.29 -9.37 34.94
CA SER A 97 3.43 -9.46 36.10
C SER A 97 2.72 -10.80 36.05
N LEU A 98 3.28 -11.79 36.75
CA LEU A 98 2.62 -13.06 37.05
C LEU A 98 1.29 -12.71 37.74
N LYS A 99 0.18 -12.87 37.01
CA LYS A 99 -1.14 -12.71 37.61
C LYS A 99 -1.28 -13.73 38.75
N PRO A 100 -1.77 -13.33 39.93
CA PRO A 100 -2.03 -14.28 41.00
C PRO A 100 -3.07 -15.29 40.53
N ARG A 101 -2.77 -16.55 40.79
CA ARG A 101 -3.63 -17.70 40.51
C ARG A 101 -4.84 -17.60 41.43
N CYS A 102 -5.93 -17.00 40.96
CA CYS A 102 -7.20 -17.02 41.69
C CYS A 102 -7.73 -18.46 41.75
N THR A 103 -7.48 -19.15 42.85
CA THR A 103 -8.14 -20.39 43.25
C THR A 103 -9.53 -20.07 43.82
N THR A 104 -10.42 -19.53 43.00
CA THR A 104 -11.80 -19.34 43.44
C THR A 104 -12.59 -20.64 43.24
N ARG A 105 -13.08 -21.10 44.39
CA ARG A 105 -13.91 -22.27 44.60
C ARG A 105 -15.14 -22.30 43.69
N ARG A 106 -15.50 -23.52 43.30
CA ARG A 106 -16.77 -23.92 42.71
C ARG A 106 -17.99 -23.36 43.47
N THR A 107 -19.07 -23.26 42.70
CA THR A 107 -20.51 -23.18 43.05
C THR A 107 -21.15 -21.82 43.35
N LYS A 108 -21.94 -21.30 42.40
CA LYS A 108 -23.39 -21.14 42.57
C LYS A 108 -24.10 -20.87 41.24
N ARG A 109 -25.39 -21.16 41.25
CA ARG A 109 -26.26 -21.52 40.13
C ARG A 109 -26.55 -20.38 39.15
N ASN A 110 -26.76 -20.80 37.91
CA ASN A 110 -27.29 -20.05 36.78
C ASN A 110 -28.73 -19.59 37.04
N ILE A 111 -28.93 -18.39 37.58
CA ILE A 111 -30.22 -17.68 37.55
C ILE A 111 -29.85 -16.22 37.33
N CYS A 112 -30.44 -15.58 36.31
CA CYS A 112 -30.05 -14.26 35.76
C CYS A 112 -29.02 -14.29 34.62
N GLN A 113 -29.20 -15.16 33.61
CA GLN A 113 -28.68 -14.80 32.29
C GLN A 113 -29.62 -13.74 31.68
N PRO A 114 -29.14 -12.52 31.34
CA PRO A 114 -29.96 -11.55 30.65
C PRO A 114 -30.46 -12.17 29.36
N ARG A 115 -31.80 -12.22 29.19
CA ARG A 115 -32.45 -12.72 27.97
C ARG A 115 -31.81 -12.01 26.77
N LYS A 116 -30.98 -12.72 26.00
CA LYS A 116 -30.38 -12.23 24.76
C LYS A 116 -31.52 -11.80 23.85
N ARG A 117 -31.82 -10.49 23.82
CA ARG A 117 -32.81 -9.90 22.91
C ARG A 117 -32.45 -10.38 21.51
N LYS A 118 -33.33 -11.17 20.90
CA LYS A 118 -33.22 -11.61 19.51
C LYS A 118 -33.17 -10.31 18.69
N ARG A 119 -31.98 -9.94 18.21
CA ARG A 119 -31.83 -8.77 17.35
C ARG A 119 -32.73 -8.99 16.13
N PRO A 120 -33.55 -8.01 15.74
CA PRO A 120 -34.45 -8.14 14.59
C PRO A 120 -33.64 -8.61 13.38
N PHE A 121 -34.24 -9.53 12.62
CA PHE A 121 -33.63 -10.26 11.53
C PHE A 121 -32.83 -9.31 10.63
N GLY A 122 -31.52 -9.55 10.67
CA GLY A 122 -30.52 -8.55 10.36
C GLY A 122 -30.46 -8.21 8.88
N VAL A 123 -30.55 -6.91 8.60
CA VAL A 123 -29.81 -6.31 7.49
C VAL A 123 -28.38 -6.84 7.61
N LYS A 124 -27.98 -7.74 6.68
CA LYS A 124 -26.64 -8.30 6.64
C LYS A 124 -25.69 -7.14 6.35
N ARG A 125 -25.18 -6.49 7.42
CA ARG A 125 -24.12 -5.48 7.30
C ARG A 125 -23.04 -6.11 6.45
N LYS A 126 -22.73 -5.51 5.30
CA LYS A 126 -21.69 -5.98 4.36
C LYS A 126 -20.46 -6.29 5.20
N LYS A 127 -20.16 -7.59 5.39
CA LYS A 127 -19.09 -8.02 6.28
C LYS A 127 -17.80 -7.53 5.64
N TRP A 128 -17.19 -6.52 6.25
CA TRP A 128 -15.88 -6.03 5.83
C TRP A 128 -14.91 -7.21 5.84
N VAL A 129 -14.36 -7.52 4.67
CA VAL A 129 -13.38 -8.61 4.57
C VAL A 129 -12.10 -8.12 5.24
N LYS A 130 -11.69 -8.82 6.30
CA LYS A 130 -10.44 -8.49 7.00
C LYS A 130 -9.29 -8.54 5.99
N PRO A 131 -8.56 -7.44 5.78
CA PRO A 131 -7.36 -7.47 4.93
C PRO A 131 -6.36 -8.42 5.59
N GLY A 132 -5.68 -9.26 4.80
CA GLY A 132 -4.75 -10.31 5.26
C GLY A 132 -3.59 -9.78 6.12
N PRO A 133 -2.56 -10.56 6.47
CA PRO A 133 -1.42 -10.04 7.23
C PRO A 133 -0.67 -8.92 6.49
N VAL A 134 0.09 -8.10 7.23
CA VAL A 134 1.08 -7.18 6.64
C VAL A 134 2.25 -8.02 6.13
N THR A 135 2.70 -7.76 4.91
CA THR A 135 3.74 -8.56 4.26
C THR A 135 5.01 -7.73 4.03
N ASN A 136 6.08 -8.39 3.61
CA ASN A 136 7.30 -7.75 3.15
C ASN A 136 7.17 -7.11 1.74
N ASN A 137 6.03 -7.24 1.07
CA ASN A 137 5.88 -6.62 -0.25
C ASN A 137 5.14 -5.28 -0.11
N PRO A 138 5.76 -4.14 -0.46
CA PRO A 138 5.14 -2.83 -0.33
C PRO A 138 3.87 -2.72 -1.18
N TYR A 139 3.84 -3.32 -2.37
CA TYR A 139 2.67 -3.33 -3.25
C TYR A 139 1.51 -4.14 -2.65
N LEU A 140 1.78 -5.30 -2.05
CA LEU A 140 0.73 -6.06 -1.35
C LEU A 140 0.18 -5.29 -0.15
N ASN A 141 1.02 -4.55 0.58
CA ASN A 141 0.57 -3.67 1.66
C ASN A 141 -0.32 -2.52 1.13
N PHE A 142 -0.04 -2.00 -0.06
CA PHE A 142 -0.90 -1.03 -0.74
C PHE A 142 -2.26 -1.63 -1.12
N ILE A 143 -2.30 -2.82 -1.75
CA ILE A 143 -3.56 -3.51 -2.08
C ILE A 143 -4.45 -3.67 -0.84
N ARG A 144 -3.88 -3.89 0.34
CA ARG A 144 -4.65 -3.97 1.59
C ARG A 144 -5.37 -2.67 1.94
N THR A 145 -4.81 -1.52 1.56
CA THR A 145 -5.48 -0.21 1.74
C THR A 145 -6.56 0.01 0.70
N VAL A 146 -6.30 -0.34 -0.57
CA VAL A 146 -7.28 -0.29 -1.66
C VAL A 146 -8.49 -1.19 -1.33
N ARG A 147 -8.26 -2.39 -0.81
CA ARG A 147 -9.33 -3.31 -0.39
C ARG A 147 -10.23 -2.76 0.72
N ARG A 148 -9.69 -1.91 1.61
CA ARG A 148 -10.48 -1.24 2.65
C ARG A 148 -11.35 -0.14 2.05
N ARG A 149 -10.85 0.58 1.04
CA ARG A 149 -11.59 1.64 0.34
C ARG A 149 -12.70 1.05 -0.54
N TYR A 150 -12.36 0.04 -1.34
CA TYR A 150 -13.25 -0.56 -2.33
C TYR A 150 -13.79 -1.92 -1.86
N CYS A 151 -14.76 -1.89 -0.95
CA CYS A 151 -15.40 -3.10 -0.44
C CYS A 151 -16.42 -3.69 -1.42
N GLY A 152 -16.20 -4.93 -1.86
CA GLY A 152 -17.15 -5.70 -2.70
C GLY A 152 -16.73 -5.90 -4.15
N LEU A 153 -15.57 -5.38 -4.56
CA LEU A 153 -14.97 -5.71 -5.85
C LEU A 153 -14.48 -7.16 -5.89
N MET A 154 -14.54 -7.75 -7.09
CA MET A 154 -13.89 -9.04 -7.36
C MET A 154 -12.37 -8.90 -7.19
N PRO A 155 -11.66 -9.92 -6.67
CA PRO A 155 -10.22 -9.85 -6.47
C PRO A 155 -9.44 -9.43 -7.72
N LYS A 156 -9.84 -9.91 -8.90
CA LYS A 156 -9.22 -9.55 -10.18
C LYS A 156 -9.32 -8.06 -10.49
N GLN A 157 -10.50 -7.48 -10.33
CA GLN A 157 -10.73 -6.04 -10.55
C GLN A 157 -9.96 -5.19 -9.55
N LEU A 158 -9.94 -5.61 -8.29
CA LEU A 158 -9.20 -4.93 -7.22
C LEU A 158 -7.70 -4.85 -7.54
N VAL A 159 -7.11 -5.94 -8.05
CA VAL A 159 -5.69 -5.98 -8.42
C VAL A 159 -5.38 -5.07 -9.61
N ILE A 160 -6.26 -5.03 -10.62
CA ILE A 160 -6.11 -4.14 -11.79
C ILE A 160 -6.16 -2.67 -11.35
N LEU A 161 -7.16 -2.30 -10.56
CA LEU A 161 -7.31 -0.94 -10.03
C LEU A 161 -6.11 -0.55 -9.16
N ALA A 162 -5.69 -1.44 -8.26
CA ALA A 162 -4.52 -1.20 -7.42
C ALA A 162 -3.23 -1.05 -8.24
N ALA A 163 -3.05 -1.83 -9.32
CA ALA A 163 -1.88 -1.68 -10.19
C ALA A 163 -1.85 -0.30 -10.84
N TYR A 164 -3.00 0.17 -11.32
CA TYR A 164 -3.13 1.50 -11.92
C TYR A 164 -2.84 2.60 -10.89
N GLU A 165 -3.51 2.59 -9.74
CA GLU A 165 -3.27 3.58 -8.67
C GLU A 165 -1.82 3.54 -8.15
N TRP A 166 -1.21 2.36 -8.05
CA TRP A 166 0.17 2.21 -7.60
C TRP A 166 1.15 2.86 -8.56
N ARG A 167 0.93 2.72 -9.87
CA ARG A 167 1.77 3.36 -10.89
C ARG A 167 1.70 4.89 -10.78
N CYS A 168 0.50 5.43 -10.58
CA CYS A 168 0.25 6.87 -10.42
C CYS A 168 0.60 7.43 -9.03
N LEU A 169 1.01 6.59 -8.07
CA LEU A 169 1.37 7.03 -6.73
C LEU A 169 2.75 7.71 -6.74
N SER A 170 2.87 8.88 -6.11
CA SER A 170 4.16 9.55 -5.89
C SER A 170 5.10 8.70 -5.03
N ASP A 171 6.41 8.85 -5.21
CA ASP A 171 7.39 8.07 -4.44
C ASP A 171 7.34 8.35 -2.95
N SER A 172 7.02 9.59 -2.55
CA SER A 172 6.76 9.94 -1.15
C SER A 172 5.64 9.10 -0.53
N LYS A 173 4.55 8.83 -1.28
CA LYS A 173 3.46 7.96 -0.82
C LYS A 173 3.86 6.48 -0.86
N LYS A 174 4.66 6.06 -1.84
CA LYS A 174 5.20 4.69 -1.94
C LYS A 174 6.14 4.39 -0.77
N LEU A 175 6.92 5.37 -0.32
CA LEU A 175 7.88 5.25 0.78
C LEU A 175 7.23 4.72 2.07
N ARG A 176 6.01 5.17 2.39
CA ARG A 176 5.24 4.65 3.54
C ARG A 176 5.08 3.13 3.49
N TYR A 177 4.78 2.58 2.32
CA TYR A 177 4.60 1.13 2.14
C TYR A 177 5.94 0.38 2.11
N ARG A 178 7.00 1.00 1.59
CA ARG A 178 8.38 0.48 1.67
C ARG A 178 8.83 0.35 3.13
N ARG A 179 8.61 1.39 3.96
CA ARG A 179 8.92 1.34 5.41
C ARG A 179 8.18 0.21 6.12
N LEU A 180 6.88 0.01 5.82
CA LEU A 180 6.11 -1.12 6.38
C LEU A 180 6.70 -2.48 6.00
N ALA A 181 7.11 -2.66 4.75
CA ALA A 181 7.77 -3.87 4.29
C ALA A 181 9.10 -4.09 5.03
N SER A 182 9.93 -3.05 5.17
CA SER A 182 11.21 -3.11 5.88
C SER A 182 11.05 -3.52 7.35
N LEU A 183 10.01 -3.03 8.04
CA LEU A 183 9.72 -3.43 9.42
C LEU A 183 9.41 -4.94 9.54
N VAL A 184 8.66 -5.50 8.59
CA VAL A 184 8.38 -6.95 8.56
C VAL A 184 9.67 -7.75 8.36
N ARG A 185 10.58 -7.29 7.49
CA ARG A 185 11.90 -7.94 7.31
C ARG A 185 12.73 -7.89 8.58
N ALA A 186 12.80 -6.74 9.23
CA ALA A 186 13.57 -6.56 10.45
C ALA A 186 13.08 -7.51 11.55
N SER A 187 11.76 -7.58 11.73
CA SER A 187 11.15 -8.51 12.69
C SER A 187 11.43 -9.98 12.35
N GLN A 188 11.34 -10.37 11.08
CA GLN A 188 11.64 -11.74 10.64
C GLN A 188 13.11 -12.11 10.87
N ARG A 189 14.05 -11.20 10.59
CA ARG A 189 15.48 -11.39 10.89
C ARG A 189 15.73 -11.53 12.39
N GLN A 190 15.06 -10.71 13.21
CA GLN A 190 15.17 -10.81 14.67
C GLN A 190 14.66 -12.17 15.17
N GLN A 191 13.52 -12.66 14.64
CA GLN A 191 13.01 -13.99 14.98
C GLN A 191 14.00 -15.10 14.64
N GLN A 192 14.65 -15.03 13.47
CA GLN A 192 15.67 -16.01 13.07
C GLN A 192 16.90 -15.96 13.99
N ARG A 193 17.35 -14.77 14.39
CA ARG A 193 18.46 -14.59 15.34
C ARG A 193 18.14 -15.10 16.75
N CYS A 194 16.89 -15.03 17.18
CA CYS A 194 16.50 -15.60 18.47
C CYS A 194 16.31 -17.12 18.40
N ALA A 195 15.90 -17.65 17.25
CA ALA A 195 15.70 -19.09 17.04
C ALA A 195 17.02 -19.88 17.00
N CYS A 196 18.13 -19.27 16.58
CA CYS A 196 19.45 -19.91 16.61
C CYS A 196 20.11 -19.96 18.01
N ASN A 197 19.45 -19.46 19.06
CA ASN A 197 19.94 -19.57 20.45
C ASN A 197 19.25 -20.70 21.25
N LEU A 198 18.49 -21.59 20.57
CA LEU A 198 17.69 -22.66 21.18
C LEU A 198 18.15 -24.07 20.79
N THR A 199 19.32 -24.19 20.19
CA THR A 199 19.98 -25.45 19.79
C THR A 199 21.36 -25.51 20.41
#